data_AF-A0A8T5MCC6-F1
#
_entry.id   AF-A0A8T5MCC6-F1
#
_cell.length_a   1.000
_cell.length_b   1.000
_cell.length_c   1.000
_cell.angle_alpha   90.00
_cell.angle_beta   90.00
_cell.angle_gamma   90.00
#
_symmetry.space_group_name_H-M   'P 1'
#
loop_
_entity.id
_entity.type
_entity.pdbx_description
1 polymer ?
#
loop_
_entity_poly.entity_id
_entity_poly.type
_entity_poly.pdbx_seq_one_letter_code
_entity_poly.pdbx_strand_id
1 'polypeptide(L)'
;MKKKDNNKKKVFLGIFIVVIMVSSILGYTFKEDEEDSGIVFNGVQFYQNQDKWVAYVGNGYFAFDYLPNEVEEIQYETFQIISNKVYLAYVPTEKNVNFDYGLSKVYSTLNSFGIKSVLACSEEENCPDIPLVDCSNEFQVVSFIESEDNKIYKEDNCIILECTSDEISKCADTFNYVLLGVI
;
A
#
# COMPACT_ATOMS: atom_id res chain seq x y z
N MET A 1 -18.88 53.88 -52.58
CA MET A 1 -18.10 53.49 -51.38
C MET A 1 -18.94 52.54 -50.51
N LYS A 2 -18.64 51.23 -50.47
CA LYS A 2 -19.35 50.26 -49.60
C LYS A 2 -18.64 50.19 -48.25
N LYS A 3 -19.29 50.68 -47.20
CA LYS A 3 -18.84 50.60 -45.79
C LYS A 3 -18.89 49.13 -45.38
N LYS A 4 -17.72 48.49 -45.28
CA LYS A 4 -17.57 47.06 -44.96
C LYS A 4 -17.83 46.86 -43.47
N ASP A 5 -18.90 46.14 -43.13
CA ASP A 5 -19.36 45.87 -41.75
C ASP A 5 -18.29 45.15 -40.90
N ASN A 6 -17.50 45.90 -40.15
CA ASN A 6 -16.54 45.37 -39.18
C ASN A 6 -17.21 44.75 -37.93
N ASN A 7 -18.52 44.87 -37.77
CA ASN A 7 -19.26 44.34 -36.62
C ASN A 7 -19.48 42.82 -36.68
N LYS A 8 -19.55 42.23 -37.88
CA LYS A 8 -19.76 40.77 -38.03
C LYS A 8 -18.56 39.95 -37.56
N LYS A 9 -17.35 40.48 -37.68
CA LYS A 9 -16.11 39.84 -37.20
C LYS A 9 -16.01 39.80 -35.68
N LYS A 10 -16.51 40.84 -34.99
CA LYS A 10 -16.52 40.90 -33.52
C LYS A 10 -17.53 39.93 -32.91
N VAL A 11 -18.70 39.79 -33.54
CA VAL A 11 -19.72 38.82 -33.13
C VAL A 11 -19.23 37.38 -33.35
N PHE A 12 -18.58 37.11 -34.49
CA PHE A 12 -17.99 35.79 -34.76
C PHE A 12 -16.92 35.41 -33.74
N LEU A 13 -16.04 36.35 -33.36
CA LEU A 13 -15.02 36.13 -32.34
C LEU A 13 -15.64 35.82 -30.97
N GLY A 14 -16.72 36.52 -30.59
CA GLY A 14 -17.44 36.25 -29.35
C GLY A 14 -18.08 34.86 -29.32
N ILE A 15 -18.75 34.46 -30.40
CA ILE A 15 -19.36 33.12 -30.51
C ILE A 15 -18.29 32.03 -30.47
N PHE A 16 -17.15 32.23 -31.13
CA PHE A 16 -16.04 31.28 -31.13
C PHE A 16 -15.48 31.03 -29.72
N ILE A 17 -15.35 32.09 -28.91
CA ILE A 17 -14.90 31.99 -27.51
C ILE A 17 -15.92 31.21 -26.67
N VAL A 18 -17.22 31.47 -26.85
CA VAL A 18 -18.28 30.75 -26.13
C VAL A 18 -18.28 29.25 -26.49
N VAL A 19 -18.10 28.91 -27.77
CA VAL A 19 -18.00 27.50 -28.19
C VAL A 19 -16.80 26.80 -27.53
N ILE A 20 -15.64 27.46 -27.45
CA ILE A 20 -14.46 26.89 -26.76
C ILE A 20 -14.75 26.66 -25.27
N MET A 21 -15.42 27.60 -24.61
CA MET A 21 -15.78 27.48 -23.19
C MET A 21 -16.81 26.36 -22.91
N VAL A 22 -17.71 26.07 -23.85
CA VAL A 22 -18.70 25.00 -23.70
C VAL A 22 -18.13 23.64 -24.08
N SER A 23 -17.30 23.57 -25.13
CA SER A 23 -16.66 22.33 -25.57
C SER A 23 -15.68 21.76 -24.54
N SER A 24 -15.08 22.60 -23.67
CA SER A 24 -14.20 22.12 -22.59
C SER A 24 -14.94 21.30 -21.53
N ILE A 25 -16.23 21.56 -21.32
CA ILE A 25 -17.08 20.80 -20.37
C ILE A 25 -17.52 19.48 -20.99
N LEU A 26 -17.77 19.46 -22.30
CA LEU A 26 -18.19 18.25 -23.02
C LEU A 26 -17.07 17.21 -23.13
N GLY A 27 -15.79 17.63 -23.12
CA GLY A 27 -14.66 16.70 -23.10
C GLY A 27 -14.57 15.84 -21.84
N TYR A 28 -15.07 16.31 -20.70
CA TYR A 28 -15.06 15.56 -19.44
C TYR A 28 -16.17 14.52 -19.33
N THR A 29 -17.23 14.64 -20.13
CA THR A 29 -18.40 13.74 -20.06
C THR A 29 -18.33 12.56 -21.05
N PHE A 30 -17.32 12.55 -21.93
CA PHE A 30 -17.06 11.48 -22.90
C PHE A 30 -15.85 10.61 -22.53
N LYS A 31 -15.43 10.62 -21.26
CA LYS A 31 -14.56 9.55 -20.77
C LYS A 31 -15.48 8.33 -20.58
N GLU A 32 -15.57 7.50 -21.61
CA GLU A 32 -16.18 6.18 -21.52
C GLU A 32 -15.58 5.50 -20.28
N ASP A 33 -16.45 4.93 -19.44
CA ASP A 33 -16.04 4.00 -18.40
C ASP A 33 -15.36 2.83 -19.12
N GLU A 34 -14.04 2.93 -19.36
CA GLU A 34 -13.21 1.76 -19.56
C GLU A 34 -13.58 0.82 -18.41
N GLU A 35 -14.18 -0.32 -18.72
CA GLU A 35 -14.36 -1.40 -17.76
C GLU A 35 -13.00 -1.62 -17.11
N ASP A 36 -12.85 -1.05 -15.91
CA ASP A 36 -11.63 -1.10 -15.12
C ASP A 36 -11.40 -2.58 -14.87
N SER A 37 -10.55 -3.18 -15.71
CA SER A 37 -10.40 -4.62 -15.85
C SER A 37 -9.64 -5.14 -14.65
N GLY A 38 -10.32 -5.14 -13.50
CA GLY A 38 -9.77 -5.61 -12.26
C GLY A 38 -9.42 -7.09 -12.36
N ILE A 39 -8.35 -7.48 -11.66
CA ILE A 39 -7.91 -8.86 -11.57
C ILE A 39 -8.57 -9.49 -10.35
N VAL A 40 -9.15 -10.68 -10.50
CA VAL A 40 -9.76 -11.41 -9.39
C VAL A 40 -8.82 -12.51 -8.92
N PHE A 41 -8.47 -12.50 -7.64
CA PHE A 41 -7.64 -13.51 -7.00
C PHE A 41 -8.32 -14.00 -5.72
N ASN A 42 -8.52 -15.32 -5.57
CA ASN A 42 -9.22 -15.94 -4.43
C ASN A 42 -10.56 -15.27 -4.05
N GLY A 43 -11.30 -14.79 -5.06
CA GLY A 43 -12.59 -14.12 -4.86
C GLY A 43 -12.49 -12.65 -4.42
N VAL A 44 -11.28 -12.10 -4.30
CA VAL A 44 -11.01 -10.69 -4.06
C VAL A 44 -10.70 -10.00 -5.38
N GLN A 45 -11.38 -8.88 -5.65
CA GLN A 45 -11.15 -8.07 -6.84
C GLN A 45 -10.13 -6.97 -6.55
N PHE A 46 -9.08 -6.93 -7.35
CA PHE A 46 -8.04 -5.91 -7.36
C PHE A 46 -8.25 -5.00 -8.55
N TYR A 47 -8.16 -3.69 -8.35
CA TYR A 47 -8.16 -2.71 -9.43
C TYR A 47 -6.91 -1.84 -9.30
N GLN A 48 -6.41 -1.38 -10.44
CA GLN A 48 -5.21 -0.58 -10.47
C GLN A 48 -5.58 0.88 -10.19
N ASN A 49 -5.02 1.45 -9.13
CA ASN A 49 -5.16 2.87 -8.82
C ASN A 49 -3.78 3.51 -8.79
N GLN A 50 -3.46 4.24 -9.86
CA GLN A 50 -2.10 4.75 -10.12
C GLN A 50 -1.11 3.58 -10.21
N ASP A 51 -0.07 3.60 -9.37
CA ASP A 51 1.00 2.59 -9.33
C ASP A 51 0.77 1.53 -8.24
N LYS A 52 -0.47 1.38 -7.75
CA LYS A 52 -0.83 0.44 -6.69
C LYS A 52 -2.04 -0.41 -7.07
N TRP A 53 -2.07 -1.63 -6.55
CA TRP A 53 -3.23 -2.49 -6.57
C TRP A 53 -4.09 -2.20 -5.35
N VAL A 54 -5.37 -1.92 -5.56
CA VAL A 54 -6.31 -1.70 -4.46
C VAL A 54 -7.35 -2.79 -4.45
N ALA A 55 -7.60 -3.35 -3.27
CA ALA A 55 -8.66 -4.33 -3.07
C ALA A 55 -9.54 -3.95 -1.88
N TYR A 56 -10.82 -4.28 -2.01
CA TYR A 56 -11.77 -4.21 -0.90
C TYR A 56 -11.84 -5.59 -0.24
N VAL A 57 -11.29 -5.71 0.97
CA VAL A 57 -11.25 -6.97 1.71
C VAL A 57 -11.91 -6.78 3.07
N GLY A 58 -12.92 -7.60 3.37
CA GLY A 58 -13.76 -7.42 4.54
C GLY A 58 -14.52 -6.09 4.49
N ASN A 59 -14.12 -5.14 5.34
CA ASN A 59 -14.75 -3.82 5.46
C ASN A 59 -13.81 -2.64 5.10
N GLY A 60 -12.64 -2.92 4.52
CA GLY A 60 -11.61 -1.91 4.27
C GLY A 60 -11.03 -1.96 2.86
N TYR A 61 -10.48 -0.83 2.42
CA TYR A 61 -9.65 -0.75 1.23
C TYR A 61 -8.18 -0.86 1.60
N PHE A 62 -7.47 -1.74 0.91
CA PHE A 62 -6.06 -2.00 1.11
C PHE A 62 -5.31 -1.77 -0.19
N ALA A 63 -4.15 -1.12 -0.09
CA ALA A 63 -3.29 -0.83 -1.23
C ALA A 63 -2.02 -1.68 -1.13
N PHE A 64 -1.65 -2.29 -2.25
CA PHE A 64 -0.52 -3.20 -2.41
C PHE A 64 0.33 -2.74 -3.60
N ASP A 65 1.60 -3.13 -3.59
CA ASP A 65 2.51 -2.87 -4.70
C ASP A 65 2.50 -4.03 -5.69
N TYR A 66 2.30 -5.24 -5.16
CA TYR A 66 2.35 -6.49 -5.89
C TYR A 66 1.05 -7.26 -5.69
N LEU A 67 0.56 -7.91 -6.74
CA LEU A 67 -0.56 -8.85 -6.65
C LEU A 67 -0.16 -10.12 -5.89
N PRO A 68 -1.14 -10.89 -5.40
CA PRO A 68 -0.85 -12.15 -4.70
C PRO A 68 0.02 -13.12 -5.49
N ASN A 69 -0.18 -13.22 -6.81
CA ASN A 69 0.61 -14.10 -7.69
C ASN A 69 2.06 -13.63 -7.90
N GLU A 70 2.38 -12.38 -7.57
CA GLU A 70 3.73 -11.80 -7.69
C GLU A 70 4.55 -12.00 -6.41
N VAL A 71 3.92 -12.49 -5.33
CA VAL A 71 4.57 -12.76 -4.05
C VAL A 71 4.57 -14.25 -3.66
N GLU A 72 4.13 -15.13 -4.56
CA GLU A 72 4.06 -16.60 -4.33
C GLU A 72 5.42 -17.25 -4.03
N GLU A 73 6.52 -16.62 -4.42
CA GLU A 73 7.88 -17.11 -4.16
C GLU A 73 8.33 -16.92 -2.71
N ILE A 74 7.70 -16.01 -1.96
CA ILE A 74 8.01 -15.76 -0.55
C ILE A 74 7.43 -16.90 0.27
N GLN A 75 8.28 -17.61 1.01
CA GLN A 75 7.82 -18.69 1.90
C GLN A 75 7.07 -18.08 3.08
N TYR A 76 5.88 -18.56 3.41
CA TYR A 76 5.15 -18.05 4.56
C TYR A 76 4.47 -19.15 5.37
N GLU A 77 4.36 -18.92 6.67
CA GLU A 77 3.47 -19.66 7.57
C GLU A 77 2.19 -18.86 7.82
N THR A 78 1.07 -19.55 8.01
CA THR A 78 -0.17 -18.88 8.43
C THR A 78 -0.05 -18.45 9.89
N PHE A 79 -0.39 -17.19 10.17
CA PHE A 79 -0.39 -16.64 11.53
C PHE A 79 -1.67 -15.84 11.80
N GLN A 80 -1.90 -15.53 13.08
CA GLN A 80 -2.98 -14.67 13.52
C GLN A 80 -2.45 -13.66 14.54
N ILE A 81 -2.92 -12.42 14.42
CA ILE A 81 -2.72 -11.40 15.43
C ILE A 81 -3.85 -11.54 16.46
N ILE A 82 -3.51 -12.04 17.64
CA ILE A 82 -4.45 -12.26 18.75
C ILE A 82 -4.45 -11.09 19.73
N SER A 83 -3.43 -10.23 19.69
CA SER A 83 -3.29 -9.09 20.59
C SER A 83 -3.88 -7.82 19.98
N ASN A 84 -4.49 -6.98 20.81
CA ASN A 84 -4.92 -5.63 20.43
C ASN A 84 -3.75 -4.62 20.37
N LYS A 85 -2.55 -5.04 20.78
CA LYS A 85 -1.31 -4.29 20.72
C LYS A 85 -0.19 -5.17 20.18
N VAL A 86 0.52 -4.67 19.19
CA VAL A 86 1.65 -5.35 18.55
C VAL A 86 2.86 -4.41 18.53
N TYR A 87 4.05 -4.94 18.77
CA TYR A 87 5.28 -4.21 18.54
C TYR A 87 5.79 -4.46 17.12
N LEU A 88 6.15 -3.39 16.41
CA LEU A 88 6.86 -3.48 15.13
C LEU A 88 8.34 -3.28 15.42
N ALA A 89 9.07 -4.38 15.52
CA ALA A 89 10.48 -4.40 15.84
C ALA A 89 11.33 -4.42 14.56
N TYR A 90 12.45 -3.71 14.58
CA TYR A 90 13.45 -3.75 13.52
C TYR A 90 14.85 -3.66 14.12
N VAL A 91 15.84 -4.14 13.36
CA VAL A 91 17.26 -4.01 13.70
C VAL A 91 17.74 -2.61 13.27
N PRO A 92 18.21 -1.74 14.19
CA PRO A 92 18.53 -0.35 13.84
C PRO A 92 19.62 -0.18 12.78
N THR A 93 20.58 -1.10 12.71
CA THR A 93 21.69 -1.09 11.76
C THR A 93 21.27 -1.44 10.33
N GLU A 94 20.18 -2.19 10.18
CA GLU A 94 19.59 -2.59 8.89
C GLU A 94 18.60 -1.55 8.35
N LYS A 95 18.22 -0.58 9.19
CA LYS A 95 17.19 0.40 8.86
C LYS A 95 17.58 1.22 7.64
N ASN A 96 16.74 1.14 6.61
CA ASN A 96 16.83 1.93 5.39
C ASN A 96 15.44 2.40 4.92
N VAL A 97 15.38 3.11 3.79
CA VAL A 97 14.13 3.67 3.24
C VAL A 97 13.12 2.57 2.90
N ASN A 98 13.58 1.40 2.43
CA ASN A 98 12.71 0.27 2.10
C ASN A 98 12.12 -0.36 3.38
N PHE A 99 12.90 -0.46 4.45
CA PHE A 99 12.40 -0.86 5.78
C PHE A 99 11.31 0.09 6.30
N ASP A 100 11.56 1.40 6.29
CA ASP A 100 10.57 2.39 6.72
C ASP A 100 9.27 2.27 5.91
N TYR A 101 9.41 2.03 4.60
CA TYR A 101 8.27 1.84 3.71
C TYR A 101 7.49 0.55 4.02
N GLY A 102 8.16 -0.61 4.09
CA GLY A 102 7.52 -1.89 4.42
C GLY A 102 6.85 -1.88 5.80
N LEU A 103 7.53 -1.29 6.78
CA LEU A 103 6.99 -1.12 8.13
C LEU A 103 5.73 -0.24 8.12
N SER A 104 5.74 0.87 7.36
CA SER A 104 4.56 1.74 7.25
C SER A 104 3.34 1.03 6.63
N LYS A 105 3.57 0.11 5.68
CA LYS A 105 2.51 -0.72 5.07
C LYS A 105 1.89 -1.66 6.10
N VAL A 106 2.72 -2.43 6.81
CA VAL A 106 2.26 -3.33 7.87
C VAL A 106 1.53 -2.55 8.98
N TYR A 107 2.08 -1.41 9.39
CA TYR A 107 1.46 -0.51 10.36
C TYR A 107 0.06 -0.04 9.92
N SER A 108 -0.09 0.37 8.66
CA SER A 108 -1.37 0.82 8.10
C SER A 108 -2.42 -0.30 8.14
N THR A 109 -2.04 -1.50 7.69
CA THR A 109 -2.92 -2.68 7.70
C THR A 109 -3.36 -3.03 9.12
N LEU A 110 -2.42 -3.15 10.07
CA LEU A 110 -2.75 -3.45 11.47
C LEU A 110 -3.70 -2.42 12.08
N ASN A 111 -3.48 -1.12 11.83
CA ASN A 111 -4.38 -0.08 12.34
C ASN A 111 -5.78 -0.14 11.72
N SER A 112 -5.92 -0.56 10.46
CA SER A 112 -7.24 -0.75 9.84
C SER A 112 -8.07 -1.84 10.54
N PHE A 113 -7.40 -2.82 11.17
CA PHE A 113 -8.01 -3.83 12.03
C PHE A 113 -8.20 -3.36 13.49
N GLY A 114 -7.85 -2.11 13.80
CA GLY A 114 -7.91 -1.56 15.16
C GLY A 114 -6.80 -2.07 16.09
N ILE A 115 -5.76 -2.70 15.54
CA ILE A 115 -4.61 -3.19 16.31
C ILE A 115 -3.62 -2.04 16.50
N LYS A 116 -3.33 -1.70 17.77
CA LYS A 116 -2.39 -0.64 18.10
C LYS A 116 -0.95 -1.12 17.88
N SER A 117 -0.31 -0.56 16.88
CA SER A 117 1.08 -0.88 16.55
C SER A 117 2.02 0.12 17.20
N VAL A 118 3.09 -0.36 17.85
CA VAL A 118 4.12 0.48 18.50
C VAL A 118 5.48 0.13 17.94
N LEU A 119 6.23 1.13 17.47
CA LEU A 119 7.61 0.94 17.01
C LEU A 119 8.51 0.50 18.17
N ALA A 120 9.40 -0.44 17.90
CA ALA A 120 10.40 -0.93 18.83
C ALA A 120 11.70 -1.31 18.09
N CYS A 121 12.79 -1.47 18.83
CA CYS A 121 14.01 -2.10 18.33
C CYS A 121 14.10 -3.54 18.81
N SER A 122 14.76 -4.39 18.03
CA SER A 122 15.21 -5.71 18.47
C SER A 122 16.57 -5.67 19.17
N GLU A 123 17.38 -4.62 18.91
CA GLU A 123 18.74 -4.47 19.45
C GLU A 123 18.96 -3.09 20.09
N GLU A 124 19.81 -3.03 21.12
CA GLU A 124 20.11 -1.78 21.85
C GLU A 124 21.02 -0.86 21.04
N GLU A 125 21.89 -1.42 20.19
CA GLU A 125 22.87 -0.64 19.43
C GLU A 125 22.18 0.26 18.39
N ASN A 126 22.45 1.57 18.46
CA ASN A 126 21.84 2.60 17.60
C ASN A 126 20.30 2.68 17.67
N CYS A 127 19.67 2.10 18.69
CA CYS A 127 18.25 2.26 18.92
C CYS A 127 17.92 3.67 19.43
N PRO A 128 16.93 4.38 18.85
CA PRO A 128 16.44 5.64 19.42
C PRO A 128 15.72 5.40 20.76
N ASP A 129 15.25 6.46 21.42
CA ASP A 129 14.48 6.38 22.67
C ASP A 129 13.06 5.79 22.44
N ILE A 130 13.03 4.51 22.06
CA ILE A 130 11.85 3.68 21.83
C ILE A 130 12.06 2.33 22.54
N PRO A 131 11.00 1.55 22.78
CA PRO A 131 11.11 0.28 23.49
C PRO A 131 12.04 -0.71 22.79
N LEU A 132 12.87 -1.39 23.58
CA LEU A 132 13.60 -2.59 23.16
C LEU A 132 12.73 -3.82 23.45
N VAL A 133 12.47 -4.66 22.44
CA VAL A 133 11.63 -5.85 22.57
C VAL A 133 12.24 -7.06 21.86
N ASP A 134 12.01 -8.24 22.40
CA ASP A 134 12.39 -9.52 21.81
C ASP A 134 11.18 -10.46 21.71
N CYS A 135 11.40 -11.67 21.19
CA CYS A 135 10.34 -12.68 21.08
C CYS A 135 9.91 -13.28 22.43
N SER A 136 10.64 -12.99 23.50
CA SER A 136 10.30 -13.36 24.88
C SER A 136 9.23 -12.44 25.48
N ASN A 137 8.86 -11.35 24.79
CA ASN A 137 7.88 -10.39 25.26
C ASN A 137 6.48 -11.03 25.41
N GLU A 138 5.70 -10.56 26.40
CA GLU A 138 4.31 -11.00 26.60
C GLU A 138 3.39 -10.54 25.47
N PHE A 139 3.76 -9.47 24.77
CA PHE A 139 3.03 -8.96 23.61
C PHE A 139 3.57 -9.56 22.31
N GLN A 140 2.69 -9.70 21.31
CA GLN A 140 3.11 -10.11 19.98
C GLN A 140 4.05 -9.07 19.35
N VAL A 141 5.11 -9.56 18.71
CA VAL A 141 6.10 -8.76 18.01
C VAL A 141 6.08 -9.14 16.54
N VAL A 142 6.07 -8.15 15.65
CA VAL A 142 6.34 -8.34 14.22
C VAL A 142 7.75 -7.80 13.98
N SER A 143 8.69 -8.68 13.69
CA SER A 143 10.11 -8.35 13.56
C SER A 143 10.49 -8.33 12.10
N PHE A 144 11.16 -7.27 11.67
CA PHE A 144 11.76 -7.16 10.33
C PHE A 144 13.27 -7.39 10.45
N ILE A 145 13.79 -8.33 9.66
CA ILE A 145 15.19 -8.74 9.66
C ILE A 145 15.69 -8.83 8.21
N GLU A 146 16.84 -8.25 7.91
CA GLU A 146 17.50 -8.42 6.61
C GLU A 146 18.10 -9.83 6.50
N SER A 147 17.78 -10.55 5.43
CA SER A 147 18.24 -11.92 5.20
C SER A 147 18.50 -12.16 3.70
N GLU A 148 19.26 -13.21 3.38
CA GLU A 148 19.48 -13.63 1.98
C GLU A 148 18.24 -14.36 1.41
N ASP A 149 17.41 -14.91 2.28
CA ASP A 149 16.17 -15.60 1.93
C ASP A 149 14.95 -14.73 2.27
N ASN A 150 13.85 -14.91 1.52
CA ASN A 150 12.59 -14.26 1.84
C ASN A 150 11.60 -15.26 2.45
N LYS A 151 11.33 -15.08 3.74
CA LYS A 151 10.36 -15.92 4.46
C LYS A 151 9.66 -15.16 5.57
N ILE A 152 8.43 -15.57 5.84
CA ILE A 152 7.60 -15.07 6.93
C ILE A 152 7.16 -16.23 7.79
N TYR A 153 7.60 -16.28 9.03
CA TYR A 153 7.32 -17.41 9.91
C TYR A 153 7.01 -16.96 11.33
N LYS A 154 6.41 -17.85 12.11
CA LYS A 154 6.08 -17.57 13.49
C LYS A 154 7.05 -18.32 14.41
N GLU A 155 7.71 -17.58 15.28
CA GLU A 155 8.55 -18.15 16.34
C GLU A 155 8.06 -17.58 17.68
N ASP A 156 7.48 -18.45 18.51
CA ASP A 156 6.84 -18.07 19.78
C ASP A 156 5.81 -16.93 19.64
N ASN A 157 6.10 -15.75 20.21
CA ASN A 157 5.27 -14.54 20.12
C ASN A 157 5.67 -13.62 18.97
N CYS A 158 6.70 -13.97 18.20
CA CYS A 158 7.16 -13.23 17.05
C CYS A 158 6.53 -13.73 15.75
N ILE A 159 6.21 -12.78 14.87
CA ILE A 159 6.06 -13.01 13.44
C ILE A 159 7.27 -12.35 12.79
N ILE A 160 8.16 -13.15 12.22
CA ILE A 160 9.44 -12.71 11.70
C ILE A 160 9.31 -12.60 10.18
N LEU A 161 9.63 -11.42 9.65
CA LEU A 161 9.76 -11.15 8.22
C LEU A 161 11.26 -11.06 7.92
N GLU A 162 11.82 -12.16 7.44
CA GLU A 162 13.18 -12.22 6.92
C GLU A 162 13.13 -11.92 5.42
N CYS A 163 13.74 -10.83 5.00
CA CYS A 163 13.64 -10.36 3.61
C CYS A 163 14.93 -9.70 3.16
N THR A 164 15.25 -9.83 1.87
CA THR A 164 16.30 -9.02 1.27
C THR A 164 15.87 -7.54 1.26
N SER A 165 16.82 -6.62 1.35
CA SER A 165 16.53 -5.17 1.38
C SER A 165 15.73 -4.66 0.18
N ASP A 166 15.83 -5.31 -0.97
CA ASP A 166 15.08 -4.97 -2.19
C ASP A 166 13.66 -5.56 -2.20
N GLU A 167 13.38 -6.61 -1.42
CA GLU A 167 12.09 -7.32 -1.43
C GLU A 167 11.25 -7.10 -0.17
N ILE A 168 11.68 -6.21 0.73
CA ILE A 168 10.91 -5.80 1.92
C ILE A 168 9.48 -5.39 1.57
N SER A 169 9.25 -4.69 0.46
CA SER A 169 7.89 -4.30 0.06
C SER A 169 7.02 -5.51 -0.31
N LYS A 170 7.59 -6.51 -1.00
CA LYS A 170 6.90 -7.76 -1.33
C LYS A 170 6.59 -8.55 -0.06
N CYS A 171 7.52 -8.63 0.88
CA CYS A 171 7.28 -9.25 2.18
C CYS A 171 6.18 -8.56 2.97
N ALA A 172 6.17 -7.22 2.99
CA ALA A 172 5.10 -6.46 3.64
C ALA A 172 3.73 -6.74 3.00
N ASP A 173 3.65 -6.84 1.67
CA ASP A 173 2.42 -7.23 0.97
C ASP A 173 2.02 -8.67 1.28
N THR A 174 2.97 -9.61 1.30
CA THR A 174 2.73 -11.01 1.68
C THR A 174 2.17 -11.10 3.10
N PHE A 175 2.79 -10.41 4.05
CA PHE A 175 2.28 -10.32 5.42
C PHE A 175 0.85 -9.80 5.46
N ASN A 176 0.56 -8.73 4.71
CA ASN A 176 -0.77 -8.16 4.65
C ASN A 176 -1.77 -9.13 4.03
N TYR A 177 -1.41 -9.86 2.97
CA TYR A 177 -2.27 -10.85 2.35
C TYR A 177 -2.59 -12.02 3.27
N VAL A 178 -1.60 -12.55 4.00
CA VAL A 178 -1.80 -13.59 5.02
C VAL A 178 -2.71 -13.09 6.14
N LEU A 179 -2.48 -11.86 6.62
CA LEU A 179 -3.29 -11.24 7.66
C LEU A 179 -4.76 -11.01 7.20
N LEU A 180 -4.95 -10.65 5.94
CA LEU A 180 -6.26 -10.41 5.32
C LEU A 180 -6.97 -11.70 4.90
N GLY A 181 -6.29 -12.84 4.91
CA GLY A 181 -6.81 -14.12 4.42
C GLY A 181 -7.03 -14.16 2.90
N VAL A 182 -6.23 -13.41 2.14
CA VAL A 182 -6.23 -13.45 0.67
C VAL A 182 -5.42 -14.65 0.17
N ILE A 183 -4.32 -14.95 0.85
CA ILE A 183 -3.48 -16.16 0.67
C ILE A 183 -3.40 -16.94 1.98
#